data_AF-A0AA48H1B2-F1
#
_entry.id   AF-A0AA48H1B2-F1
#
_cell.length_a   1.000
_cell.length_b   1.000
_cell.length_c   1.000
_cell.angle_alpha   90.00
_cell.angle_beta   90.00
_cell.angle_gamma   90.00
#
_symmetry.space_group_name_H-M   'P 1'
#
loop_
_entity.id
_entity.type
_entity.pdbx_description
1 polymer ?
#
loop_
_entity_poly.entity_id
_entity_poly.type
_entity_poly.pdbx_seq_one_letter_code
_entity_poly.pdbx_strand_id
1 'polypeptide(L)'
;MPSVLALVALALPSLAHAQAYQCRAPNVSTVPQISPDSRPRSVPTTSYTMALSWSPEFCRTREGSRSHAVQCSGDNGSFGLVVHGLWPQGARSWPQWCPPPPPSPPGSRARTCA
;
A
#
# COMPACT_ATOMS: atom_id res chain seq x y z
N MET A 1 -6.01 48.27 26.31
CA MET A 1 -5.44 46.93 26.55
C MET A 1 -6.04 45.83 25.63
N PRO A 2 -6.13 45.99 24.28
CA PRO A 2 -6.50 44.87 23.39
C PRO A 2 -5.30 44.14 22.77
N SER A 3 -4.09 44.73 22.80
CA SER A 3 -2.94 44.20 22.05
C SER A 3 -2.31 42.92 22.62
N VAL A 4 -2.56 42.57 23.88
CA VAL A 4 -1.96 41.36 24.50
C VAL A 4 -2.69 40.09 24.05
N LEU A 5 -3.98 40.17 23.71
CA LEU A 5 -4.78 39.01 23.27
C LEU A 5 -4.37 38.50 21.87
N ALA A 6 -3.93 39.40 20.98
CA ALA A 6 -3.53 39.01 19.62
C ALA A 6 -2.25 38.17 19.58
N LEU A 7 -1.34 38.36 20.54
CA LEU A 7 -0.07 37.63 20.61
C LEU A 7 -0.23 36.19 21.12
N VAL A 8 -1.27 35.90 21.91
CA VAL A 8 -1.51 34.54 22.42
C VAL A 8 -2.01 33.60 21.32
N ALA A 9 -2.76 34.12 20.32
CA ALA A 9 -3.24 33.32 19.20
C ALA A 9 -2.13 32.86 18.24
N LEU A 10 -1.01 33.58 18.18
CA LEU A 10 0.15 33.25 17.34
C LEU A 10 1.16 32.32 18.03
N ALA A 11 1.02 32.12 19.35
CA ALA A 11 1.93 31.31 20.16
C ALA A 11 1.46 29.86 20.38
N LEU A 12 0.30 29.48 19.84
CA LEU A 12 -0.14 28.08 19.82
C LEU A 12 0.47 27.44 18.56
N PRO A 13 1.57 26.67 18.66
CA PRO A 13 1.98 25.83 17.55
C PRO A 13 0.79 24.92 17.23
N SER A 14 0.24 25.08 16.04
CA SER A 14 -0.62 24.07 15.44
C SER A 14 0.24 22.81 15.37
N LEU A 15 0.02 21.88 16.32
CA LEU A 15 0.48 20.52 16.16
C LEU A 15 -0.29 19.99 14.95
N ALA A 16 0.29 20.17 13.76
CA ALA A 16 -0.16 19.51 12.55
C ALA A 16 0.05 18.01 12.80
N HIS A 17 -0.97 17.39 13.38
CA HIS A 17 -0.99 15.97 13.60
C HIS A 17 -1.09 15.32 12.23
N ALA A 18 0.04 14.84 11.68
CA ALA A 18 0.03 13.82 10.65
C ALA A 18 -0.48 12.53 11.30
N GLN A 19 -1.80 12.43 11.50
CA GLN A 19 -2.42 11.21 12.00
C GLN A 19 -2.40 10.22 10.82
N ALA A 20 -1.55 9.20 10.89
CA ALA A 20 -1.83 7.97 10.15
C ALA A 20 -3.07 7.35 10.80
N TYR A 21 -4.26 7.70 10.32
CA TYR A 21 -5.54 7.35 10.95
C TYR A 21 -5.80 5.82 11.06
N GLN A 22 -4.95 4.98 10.47
CA GLN A 22 -5.17 3.53 10.36
C GLN A 22 -3.86 2.76 10.54
N CYS A 23 -3.37 2.69 11.78
CA CYS A 23 -2.25 1.81 12.14
C CYS A 23 -2.70 0.35 12.35
N ARG A 24 -3.40 -0.22 11.37
CA ARG A 24 -3.85 -1.61 11.39
C ARG A 24 -3.56 -2.28 10.06
N ALA A 25 -2.44 -3.00 9.98
CA ALA A 25 -2.13 -3.82 8.83
C ALA A 25 -3.23 -4.89 8.65
N PRO A 26 -3.84 -5.01 7.46
CA PRO A 26 -4.81 -6.06 7.20
C PRO A 26 -4.11 -7.43 7.24
N ASN A 27 -4.74 -8.40 7.90
CA ASN A 27 -4.25 -9.77 7.94
C ASN A 27 -4.64 -10.49 6.64
N VAL A 28 -3.82 -10.31 5.59
CA VAL A 28 -3.98 -11.03 4.32
C VAL A 28 -3.39 -12.44 4.49
N SER A 29 -4.26 -13.40 4.75
CA SER A 29 -3.88 -14.81 5.00
C SER A 29 -3.91 -15.68 3.75
N THR A 30 -4.54 -15.21 2.67
CA THR A 30 -4.76 -16.01 1.46
C THR A 30 -4.10 -15.34 0.27
N VAL A 31 -3.06 -15.98 -0.27
CA VAL A 31 -2.46 -15.60 -1.55
C VAL A 31 -2.97 -16.59 -2.59
N PRO A 32 -3.60 -16.12 -3.68
CA PRO A 32 -4.01 -16.99 -4.79
C PRO A 32 -2.82 -17.82 -5.28
N GLN A 33 -3.03 -19.12 -5.47
CA GLN A 33 -2.03 -19.97 -6.11
C GLN A 33 -2.13 -19.74 -7.62
N ILE A 34 -1.02 -19.35 -8.25
CA ILE A 34 -0.94 -19.08 -9.68
C ILE A 34 -0.04 -20.14 -10.31
N SER A 35 -0.53 -20.84 -11.34
CA SER A 35 0.24 -21.83 -12.10
C SER A 35 0.99 -21.15 -13.26
N PRO A 36 2.25 -21.52 -13.53
CA PRO A 36 2.99 -21.02 -14.68
C PRO A 36 2.32 -21.28 -16.02
N ASP A 37 2.11 -20.22 -16.80
CA ASP A 37 1.63 -20.29 -18.18
C ASP A 37 2.76 -20.45 -19.21
N SER A 38 4.01 -20.30 -18.78
CA SER A 38 5.19 -20.29 -19.62
C SER A 38 6.45 -20.63 -18.81
N ARG A 39 7.58 -20.81 -19.49
CA ARG A 39 8.85 -21.13 -18.82
C ARG A 39 9.38 -19.92 -18.02
N PRO A 40 10.07 -20.16 -16.88
CA PRO A 40 10.76 -19.10 -16.16
C PRO A 40 11.73 -18.30 -17.03
N ARG A 41 11.70 -16.98 -16.85
CA ARG A 41 12.57 -16.04 -17.55
C ARG A 41 13.35 -15.24 -16.52
N SER A 42 14.66 -15.45 -16.51
CA SER A 42 15.60 -14.69 -15.69
C SER A 42 16.35 -13.71 -16.59
N VAL A 43 16.18 -12.42 -16.34
CA VAL A 43 16.88 -11.33 -17.05
C VAL A 43 17.35 -10.30 -16.02
N PRO A 44 18.48 -9.59 -16.26
CA PRO A 44 18.91 -8.52 -15.37
C PRO A 44 17.86 -7.42 -15.27
N THR A 45 17.53 -7.02 -14.03
CA THR A 45 16.63 -5.88 -13.78
C THR A 45 17.36 -4.57 -14.11
N THR A 46 16.75 -3.76 -14.98
CA THR A 46 17.27 -2.46 -15.39
C THR A 46 16.42 -1.30 -14.90
N SER A 47 15.15 -1.53 -14.57
CA SER A 47 14.24 -0.53 -14.02
C SER A 47 13.08 -1.19 -13.27
N TYR A 48 12.24 -0.37 -12.63
CA TYR A 48 11.03 -0.82 -11.96
C TYR A 48 9.82 -0.02 -12.43
N THR A 49 8.69 -0.70 -12.57
CA THR A 49 7.38 -0.07 -12.73
C THR A 49 6.65 -0.12 -11.40
N MET A 50 6.28 1.05 -10.87
CA MET A 50 5.40 1.16 -9.71
C MET A 50 3.97 1.42 -10.21
N ALA A 51 3.10 0.44 -10.01
CA ALA A 51 1.69 0.57 -10.36
C ALA A 51 0.86 0.94 -9.13
N LEU A 52 0.08 2.00 -9.29
CA LEU A 52 -0.80 2.54 -8.26
C LEU A 52 -2.25 2.38 -8.73
N SER A 53 -3.12 1.93 -7.82
CA SER A 53 -4.56 1.87 -8.04
C SER A 53 -5.25 3.01 -7.30
N TRP A 54 -6.16 3.70 -7.98
CA TRP A 54 -7.00 4.72 -7.36
C TRP A 54 -8.23 4.06 -6.71
N SER A 55 -8.24 4.05 -5.38
CA SER A 55 -9.23 3.25 -4.62
C SER A 55 -10.68 3.74 -4.79
N PRO A 56 -10.98 5.04 -4.82
CA PRO A 56 -12.36 5.49 -5.03
C PRO A 56 -13.00 4.96 -6.32
N GLU A 57 -12.27 4.97 -7.44
CA GLU A 57 -12.80 4.40 -8.69
C GLU A 57 -12.85 2.87 -8.64
N PHE A 58 -11.83 2.22 -8.06
CA PHE A 58 -11.83 0.76 -7.88
C PHE A 58 -12.99 0.28 -7.00
N CYS A 59 -13.31 1.00 -5.93
CA CYS A 59 -14.31 0.61 -4.95
C CYS A 59 -15.75 0.98 -5.33
N ARG A 60 -15.97 1.82 -6.34
CA ARG A 60 -17.30 2.31 -6.76
C ARG A 60 -18.39 1.23 -6.87
N THR A 61 -18.03 0.00 -7.23
CA THR A 61 -18.96 -1.13 -7.37
C THR A 61 -18.62 -2.32 -6.47
N ARG A 62 -17.73 -2.14 -5.49
CA ARG A 62 -17.10 -3.24 -4.73
C ARG A 62 -17.22 -3.11 -3.21
N GLU A 63 -17.93 -2.10 -2.70
CA GLU A 63 -18.10 -1.86 -1.25
C GLU A 63 -18.65 -3.09 -0.51
N GLY A 64 -19.63 -3.79 -1.09
CA GLY A 64 -20.21 -5.01 -0.51
C GLY A 64 -19.42 -6.31 -0.78
N SER A 65 -18.32 -6.26 -1.53
CA SER A 65 -17.57 -7.48 -1.88
C SER A 65 -16.65 -7.91 -0.75
N ARG A 66 -16.91 -9.08 -0.16
CA ARG A 66 -16.04 -9.66 0.88
C ARG A 66 -14.59 -9.85 0.41
N SER A 67 -14.35 -10.14 -0.86
CA SER A 67 -12.98 -10.28 -1.41
C SER A 67 -12.21 -8.96 -1.46
N HIS A 68 -12.91 -7.82 -1.44
CA HIS A 68 -12.32 -6.48 -1.51
C HIS A 68 -12.55 -5.67 -0.23
N ALA A 69 -13.14 -6.27 0.80
CA ALA A 69 -13.52 -5.59 2.04
C ALA A 69 -12.34 -4.86 2.69
N VAL A 70 -11.12 -5.38 2.59
CA VAL A 70 -9.93 -4.72 3.14
C VAL A 70 -9.77 -3.28 2.61
N GLN A 71 -9.96 -3.08 1.32
CA GLN A 71 -9.79 -1.79 0.65
C GLN A 71 -11.11 -1.01 0.53
N CYS A 72 -12.24 -1.70 0.40
CA CYS A 72 -13.50 -1.07 -0.03
C CYS A 72 -14.61 -1.04 1.04
N SER A 73 -14.50 -1.76 2.16
CA SER A 73 -15.58 -1.77 3.17
C SER A 73 -15.72 -0.46 3.95
N GLY A 74 -14.66 0.35 4.01
CA GLY A 74 -14.55 1.49 4.93
C GLY A 74 -14.17 1.09 6.36
N ASP A 75 -14.18 -0.20 6.74
CA ASP A 75 -13.81 -0.66 8.09
C ASP A 75 -12.33 -0.43 8.41
N ASN A 76 -11.48 -0.46 7.37
CA ASN A 76 -10.07 -0.08 7.47
C ASN A 76 -9.84 1.35 6.96
N GLY A 77 -10.91 2.14 6.90
CA GLY A 77 -10.97 3.51 6.39
C GLY A 77 -10.88 3.66 4.87
N SER A 78 -10.68 4.92 4.42
CA SER A 78 -10.73 5.29 3.01
C SER A 78 -9.34 5.43 2.42
N PHE A 79 -9.03 4.60 1.42
CA PHE A 79 -7.76 4.65 0.72
C PHE A 79 -7.79 5.64 -0.46
N GLY A 80 -6.64 6.27 -0.73
CA GLY A 80 -6.41 7.03 -1.96
C GLY A 80 -5.71 6.15 -3.01
N LEU A 81 -4.44 6.47 -3.28
CA LEU A 81 -3.56 5.62 -4.08
C LEU A 81 -3.07 4.44 -3.25
N VAL A 82 -3.29 3.22 -3.77
CA VAL A 82 -2.81 1.97 -3.17
C VAL A 82 -1.76 1.36 -4.08
N VAL A 83 -0.68 0.84 -3.51
CA VAL A 83 0.35 0.12 -4.26
C VAL A 83 -0.23 -1.19 -4.78
N HIS A 84 -0.38 -1.29 -6.10
CA HIS A 84 -0.80 -2.51 -6.78
C HIS A 84 0.37 -3.46 -6.96
N GLY A 85 1.54 -2.92 -7.31
CA GLY A 85 2.75 -3.72 -7.48
C GLY A 85 3.98 -2.88 -7.78
N LEU A 86 5.13 -3.46 -7.45
CA LEU A 86 6.44 -3.00 -7.89
C LEU A 86 7.03 -4.11 -8.76
N TRP A 87 7.10 -3.88 -10.07
CA TRP A 87 7.50 -4.90 -11.04
C TRP A 87 8.86 -4.61 -11.64
N PRO A 88 9.84 -5.52 -11.52
CA PRO A 88 11.12 -5.38 -12.18
C PRO A 88 10.97 -5.49 -13.70
N GLN A 89 11.71 -4.66 -14.42
CA GLN A 89 11.78 -4.64 -15.88
C GLN A 89 13.22 -4.94 -16.31
N GLY A 90 13.40 -5.64 -17.42
CA GLY A 90 14.69 -5.79 -18.10
C GLY A 90 14.76 -4.93 -19.37
N ALA A 91 15.94 -4.84 -19.97
CA ALA A 91 16.19 -3.94 -21.09
C ALA A 91 15.33 -4.22 -22.34
N ARG A 92 14.98 -5.49 -22.59
CA ARG A 92 14.22 -5.93 -23.79
C ARG A 92 13.01 -6.81 -23.46
N SER A 93 12.91 -7.30 -22.23
CA SER A 93 11.82 -8.14 -21.73
C SER A 93 11.79 -8.10 -20.20
N TRP A 94 10.79 -8.72 -19.57
CA TRP A 94 10.61 -8.73 -18.12
C TRP A 94 10.93 -10.10 -17.49
N PRO A 95 11.40 -10.14 -16.23
CA PRO A 95 11.46 -11.38 -15.45
C PRO A 95 10.07 -12.00 -15.29
N GLN A 96 9.97 -13.33 -15.38
CA GLN A 96 8.69 -14.04 -15.33
C GLN A 96 8.86 -15.41 -14.65
N TRP A 97 7.85 -15.84 -13.89
CA TRP A 97 7.84 -17.10 -13.13
C TRP A 97 9.10 -17.30 -12.27
N CYS A 98 9.46 -16.25 -11.52
CA CYS A 98 10.58 -16.26 -10.61
C CYS A 98 10.38 -17.32 -9.51
N PRO A 99 11.47 -17.95 -9.01
CA PRO A 99 11.38 -18.81 -7.84
C PRO A 99 10.85 -18.02 -6.63
N PRO A 100 10.13 -18.68 -5.71
CA PRO A 100 9.65 -18.02 -4.50
C PRO A 100 10.83 -17.43 -3.70
N PRO A 101 10.64 -16.28 -3.04
CA PRO A 101 11.66 -15.77 -2.13
C PRO A 101 11.90 -16.78 -1.00
N PRO A 102 13.09 -16.74 -0.37
CA PRO A 102 13.33 -17.53 0.83
C PRO A 102 12.28 -17.19 1.91
N PRO A 103 11.91 -18.16 2.76
CA PRO A 103 10.95 -17.94 3.83
C PRO A 103 11.41 -16.77 4.70
N SER A 104 10.48 -15.88 5.03
CA SER A 104 10.80 -14.73 5.85
C SER A 104 11.13 -15.16 7.28
N PRO A 105 12.08 -14.49 7.98
CA PRO A 105 12.42 -14.82 9.35
C PRO A 105 11.20 -14.73 10.29
N PRO A 106 11.16 -15.51 11.39
CA PRO A 106 10.12 -15.38 12.41
C PRO A 106 10.03 -13.92 12.89
N GLY A 107 8.82 -13.34 12.88
CA GLY A 107 8.59 -11.96 13.30
C GLY A 107 8.75 -10.89 12.21
N SER A 108 9.03 -11.27 10.95
CA SER A 108 9.13 -10.34 9.81
C SER A 108 7.80 -9.75 9.32
N ARG A 109 6.68 -10.01 10.01
CA ARG A 109 5.43 -9.28 9.77
C ARG A 109 5.68 -7.83 10.19
N ALA A 110 6.18 -7.04 9.25
CA ALA A 110 6.47 -5.64 9.43
C ALA A 110 5.22 -4.98 10.03
N ARG A 111 5.38 -4.45 11.24
CA ARG A 111 4.50 -3.44 11.80
C ARG A 111 4.71 -2.16 11.01
N THR A 112 4.34 -2.14 9.72
CA THR A 112 4.45 -0.95 8.90
C THR A 112 3.23 -0.09 9.18
N CYS A 113 3.41 0.80 10.14
CA CYS A 113 2.55 1.94 10.41
C CYS A 113 3.51 3.13 10.44
N ALA A 114 3.46 3.96 9.41
CA ALA A 114 4.15 5.22 9.31
C ALA A 114 3.11 6.29 9.01
#